data_AF-G5ADE7-F1
#
_entry.id   AF-G5ADE7-F1
#
_cell.length_a   1.000
_cell.length_b   1.000
_cell.length_c   1.000
_cell.angle_alpha   90.00
_cell.angle_beta   90.00
_cell.angle_gamma   90.00
#
_symmetry.space_group_name_H-M   'P 1'
#
loop_
_entity.id
_entity.type
_entity.pdbx_description
1 polymer ?
#
loop_
_entity_poly.entity_id
_entity_poly.type
_entity_poly.pdbx_seq_one_letter_code
_entity_poly.pdbx_strand_id
1 'polypeptide(L)'
;MDTQRDIAVEGDTAFAPPPAASYRYVIELKSSKLSIWLEDRTSKKQWYAGDMAKSDYVSTANAIPDATVTDYLKCFQDTLDSDLDGSSDVQRKLYPLTGGGLRLELIVTIRVLRSTWLAKY
;
A
#
# COMPACT_ATOMS: atom_id res chain seq x y z
N MET A 1 -21.99 2.78 -16.91
CA MET A 1 -21.92 2.00 -15.67
C MET A 1 -20.63 1.21 -15.75
N ASP A 2 -19.56 1.68 -15.10
CA ASP A 2 -18.32 0.92 -15.05
C ASP A 2 -18.50 -0.25 -14.09
N THR A 3 -18.49 -1.46 -14.63
CA THR A 3 -18.30 -2.68 -13.86
C THR A 3 -16.86 -2.68 -13.36
N GLN A 4 -16.61 -2.01 -12.23
CA GLN A 4 -15.32 -2.07 -11.57
C GLN A 4 -15.06 -3.53 -11.18
N ARG A 5 -14.10 -4.16 -11.85
CA ARG A 5 -13.75 -5.56 -11.65
C ARG A 5 -13.18 -5.75 -10.25
N ASP A 6 -13.57 -6.83 -9.60
CA ASP A 6 -12.90 -7.27 -8.39
C ASP A 6 -11.46 -7.67 -8.75
N ILE A 7 -10.48 -7.13 -8.03
CA ILE A 7 -9.05 -7.39 -8.22
C ILE A 7 -8.51 -7.97 -6.93
N ALA A 8 -7.68 -9.00 -7.02
CA ALA A 8 -6.89 -9.51 -5.91
C ALA A 8 -5.46 -9.73 -6.38
N VAL A 9 -4.51 -9.25 -5.60
CA VAL A 9 -3.07 -9.46 -5.82
C VAL A 9 -2.45 -10.04 -4.57
N GLU A 10 -1.52 -10.96 -4.75
CA GLU A 10 -0.80 -11.62 -3.67
C GLU A 10 0.71 -11.48 -3.87
N GLY A 11 1.45 -11.50 -2.77
CA GLY A 11 2.90 -11.43 -2.82
C GLY A 11 3.57 -11.76 -1.49
N ASP A 12 4.89 -11.77 -1.52
CA ASP A 12 5.75 -11.89 -0.36
C ASP A 12 6.45 -10.56 -0.12
N THR A 13 6.57 -10.16 1.14
CA THR A 13 7.27 -8.93 1.52
C THR A 13 8.06 -9.11 2.82
N ALA A 14 9.00 -8.22 3.08
CA ALA A 14 9.74 -8.14 4.33
C ALA A 14 9.90 -6.67 4.72
N PHE A 15 10.00 -6.36 6.01
CA PHE A 15 10.14 -4.98 6.50
C PHE A 15 11.55 -4.66 7.00
N ALA A 16 12.45 -5.65 7.00
CA ALA A 16 13.87 -5.50 7.28
C ALA A 16 14.65 -6.57 6.51
N PRO A 17 15.95 -6.33 6.22
CA PRO A 17 16.79 -7.33 5.56
C PRO A 17 16.88 -8.63 6.38
N PRO A 18 17.19 -9.78 5.73
CA PRO A 18 17.47 -11.02 6.43
C PRO A 18 18.48 -10.81 7.57
N PRO A 19 18.30 -11.44 8.74
CA PRO A 19 17.42 -12.59 9.00
C PRO A 19 16.00 -12.22 9.51
N ALA A 20 15.49 -11.02 9.22
CA ALA A 20 14.17 -10.60 9.66
C ALA A 20 13.02 -11.45 9.09
N ALA A 21 11.84 -11.36 9.72
CA ALA A 21 10.65 -12.08 9.30
C ALA A 21 10.18 -11.66 7.90
N SER A 22 9.70 -12.65 7.15
CA SER A 22 9.00 -12.47 5.88
C SER A 22 7.49 -12.64 6.08
N TYR A 23 6.73 -11.96 5.24
CA TYR A 23 5.29 -11.88 5.32
C TYR A 23 4.66 -12.21 3.97
N ARG A 24 3.53 -12.90 3.98
CA ARG A 24 2.65 -13.00 2.81
C ARG A 24 1.59 -11.91 2.91
N TYR A 25 1.30 -11.25 1.80
CA TYR A 25 0.25 -10.25 1.75
C TYR A 25 -0.75 -10.55 0.65
N VAL A 26 -1.98 -10.07 0.84
CA VAL A 26 -3.01 -10.03 -0.19
C VAL A 26 -3.64 -8.64 -0.17
N ILE A 27 -3.74 -7.99 -1.33
CA ILE A 27 -4.50 -6.75 -1.49
C ILE A 27 -5.69 -7.05 -2.39
N GLU A 28 -6.89 -6.78 -1.90
CA GLU A 28 -8.12 -6.94 -2.65
C GLU A 28 -8.78 -5.58 -2.90
N LEU A 29 -9.39 -5.44 -4.07
CA LEU A 29 -10.31 -4.36 -4.41
C LEU A 29 -11.64 -5.00 -4.79
N LYS A 30 -12.65 -4.83 -3.93
CA LYS A 30 -14.01 -5.34 -4.16
C LYS A 30 -15.00 -4.20 -3.96
N SER A 31 -15.93 -4.02 -4.91
CA SER A 31 -16.94 -2.94 -4.82
C SER A 31 -16.33 -1.55 -4.49
N SER A 32 -15.21 -1.22 -5.14
CA SER A 32 -14.44 0.02 -4.91
C SER A 32 -13.84 0.21 -3.51
N LYS A 33 -13.84 -0.84 -2.68
CA LYS A 33 -13.22 -0.85 -1.35
C LYS A 33 -11.98 -1.72 -1.35
N LEU A 34 -10.94 -1.23 -0.67
CA LEU A 34 -9.66 -1.90 -0.57
C LEU A 34 -9.57 -2.69 0.73
N SER A 35 -8.98 -3.88 0.67
CA SER A 35 -8.64 -4.69 1.82
C SER A 35 -7.18 -5.13 1.73
N ILE A 36 -6.49 -5.16 2.86
CA ILE A 36 -5.12 -5.67 2.99
C ILE A 36 -5.10 -6.74 4.06
N TRP A 37 -4.54 -7.88 3.70
CA TRP A 37 -4.25 -8.97 4.59
C TRP A 37 -2.74 -9.21 4.67
N LEU A 38 -2.23 -9.53 5.86
CA LEU A 38 -0.82 -9.77 6.10
C LEU A 38 -0.64 -10.97 7.03
N GLU A 39 0.18 -11.95 6.64
CA GLU A 39 0.58 -13.11 7.45
C GLU A 39 2.08 -13.08 7.70
N ASP A 40 2.48 -13.19 8.97
CA ASP A 40 3.85 -13.55 9.33
C ASP A 40 4.11 -15.03 8.97
N ARG A 41 5.07 -15.27 8.07
CA ARG A 41 5.32 -16.63 7.56
C ARG A 41 5.88 -17.58 8.61
N THR A 42 6.49 -17.07 9.67
CA THR A 42 7.10 -17.84 10.76
C THR A 42 6.09 -18.09 11.87
N SER A 43 5.47 -17.03 12.41
CA SER A 43 4.53 -17.18 13.54
C SER A 43 3.11 -17.55 13.15
N LYS A 44 2.78 -17.45 11.85
CA LYS A 44 1.42 -17.64 11.29
C LYS A 44 0.37 -16.69 11.84
N LYS A 45 0.79 -15.62 12.53
CA LYS A 45 -0.12 -14.55 12.93
C LYS A 45 -0.58 -13.78 11.70
N GLN A 46 -1.84 -13.40 11.70
CA GLN A 46 -2.50 -12.76 10.57
C GLN A 46 -3.18 -11.47 11.04
N TRP A 47 -3.13 -10.46 10.18
CA TRP A 47 -3.78 -9.17 10.37
C TRP A 47 -4.56 -8.80 9.12
N TYR A 48 -5.69 -8.15 9.33
CA TYR A 48 -6.61 -7.77 8.26
C TYR A 48 -7.12 -6.35 8.49
N ALA A 49 -7.03 -5.52 7.46
CA ALA A 49 -7.71 -4.24 7.38
C ALA A 49 -8.58 -4.29 6.12
N GLY A 50 -9.90 -4.21 6.27
CA GLY A 50 -10.82 -4.45 5.17
C GLY A 50 -11.88 -3.36 5.01
N ASP A 51 -12.62 -3.46 3.90
CA ASP A 51 -13.73 -2.57 3.57
C ASP A 51 -13.36 -1.08 3.56
N MET A 52 -12.07 -0.77 3.31
CA MET A 52 -11.55 0.59 3.36
C MET A 52 -12.02 1.36 2.13
N ALA A 53 -12.80 2.41 2.36
CA ALA A 53 -13.10 3.39 1.35
C ALA A 53 -11.85 4.24 1.06
N LYS A 54 -11.82 4.91 -0.11
CA LYS A 54 -10.69 5.76 -0.50
C LYS A 54 -10.31 6.79 0.59
N SER A 55 -11.29 7.35 1.29
CA SER A 55 -11.08 8.31 2.38
C SER A 55 -10.37 7.75 3.61
N ASP A 56 -10.33 6.43 3.78
CA ASP A 56 -9.73 5.79 4.96
C ASP A 56 -8.20 5.72 4.86
N TYR A 57 -7.66 5.77 3.63
CA TYR A 57 -6.22 5.72 3.35
C TYR A 57 -5.72 6.91 2.50
N VAL A 58 -6.62 7.68 1.89
CA VAL A 58 -6.31 8.93 1.17
C VAL A 58 -6.87 10.13 1.93
N SER A 59 -5.95 11.01 2.29
CA SER A 59 -6.16 12.34 2.83
C SER A 59 -5.79 13.40 1.80
N THR A 60 -6.04 14.67 2.11
CA THR A 60 -5.58 15.79 1.28
C THR A 60 -4.05 15.86 1.15
N ALA A 61 -3.29 15.34 2.10
CA ALA A 61 -1.83 15.40 2.11
C ALA A 61 -1.16 14.34 1.22
N ASN A 62 -1.82 13.21 0.97
CA ASN A 62 -1.30 12.11 0.15
C ASN A 62 -2.16 11.80 -1.08
N ALA A 63 -3.12 12.69 -1.42
CA ALA A 63 -3.92 12.57 -2.63
C ALA A 63 -3.07 12.84 -3.88
N ILE A 64 -2.99 11.83 -4.75
CA ILE A 64 -2.46 11.94 -6.10
C ILE A 64 -3.59 12.41 -7.03
N PRO A 65 -3.41 13.50 -7.80
CA PRO A 65 -4.38 13.98 -8.78
C PRO A 65 -4.81 12.86 -9.75
N ASP A 66 -6.11 12.78 -10.03
CA ASP A 66 -6.74 11.81 -10.94
C ASP A 66 -6.53 10.32 -10.63
N ALA A 67 -5.84 9.98 -9.53
CA ALA A 67 -5.61 8.59 -9.14
C ALA A 67 -6.90 7.88 -8.70
N THR A 68 -7.18 6.75 -9.33
CA THR A 68 -8.27 5.85 -8.98
C THR A 68 -7.89 4.93 -7.82
N VAL A 69 -8.86 4.24 -7.23
CA VAL A 69 -8.59 3.22 -6.18
C VAL A 69 -7.65 2.12 -6.70
N THR A 70 -7.77 1.75 -7.97
CA THR A 70 -6.90 0.76 -8.62
C THR A 70 -5.45 1.25 -8.71
N ASP A 71 -5.23 2.55 -8.92
CA ASP A 71 -3.87 3.12 -8.95
C ASP A 71 -3.22 3.08 -7.57
N TYR A 72 -3.98 3.36 -6.50
CA TYR A 72 -3.50 3.18 -5.13
C TYR A 72 -3.21 1.71 -4.81
N LEU A 73 -4.04 0.76 -5.26
CA LEU A 73 -3.79 -0.67 -5.09
C LEU A 73 -2.44 -1.07 -5.69
N LYS A 74 -2.18 -0.65 -6.95
CA LYS A 74 -0.88 -0.91 -7.59
C LYS A 74 0.26 -0.24 -6.85
N CYS A 75 0.08 1.00 -6.42
CA CYS A 75 1.08 1.73 -5.65
C CYS A 75 1.45 0.99 -4.34
N PHE A 76 0.46 0.40 -3.67
CA PHE A 76 0.68 -0.39 -2.46
C PHE A 76 1.39 -1.71 -2.78
N GLN A 77 0.97 -2.40 -3.84
CA GLN A 77 1.62 -3.61 -4.33
C GLN A 77 3.10 -3.34 -4.64
N ASP A 78 3.40 -2.35 -5.47
CA ASP A 78 4.75 -1.97 -5.87
C ASP A 78 5.62 -1.64 -4.64
N THR A 79 5.04 -0.96 -3.63
CA THR A 79 5.74 -0.64 -2.38
C THR A 79 6.06 -1.89 -1.55
N LEU A 80 5.17 -2.89 -1.54
CA LEU A 80 5.39 -4.15 -0.83
C LEU A 80 6.39 -5.07 -1.56
N ASP A 81 6.41 -5.03 -2.88
CA ASP A 81 7.29 -5.87 -3.73
C ASP A 81 8.70 -5.29 -3.91
N SER A 82 8.90 -4.00 -3.63
CA SER A 82 10.19 -3.34 -3.84
C SER A 82 11.30 -3.87 -2.93
N ASP A 83 12.55 -3.68 -3.36
CA ASP A 83 13.72 -4.01 -2.55
C ASP A 83 13.86 -3.11 -1.32
N LEU A 84 14.50 -3.63 -0.27
CA LEU A 84 14.75 -2.94 1.00
C LEU A 84 16.07 -2.15 1.01
N ASP A 85 16.71 -1.95 -0.15
CA ASP A 85 18.05 -1.38 -0.26
C ASP A 85 18.14 0.12 0.09
N GLY A 86 17.00 0.75 0.39
CA GLY A 86 16.90 2.17 0.78
C GLY A 86 17.21 3.15 -0.36
N SER A 87 17.50 2.65 -1.56
CA SER A 87 17.77 3.46 -2.75
C SER A 87 16.50 3.74 -3.56
N SER A 88 15.42 3.01 -3.30
CA SER A 88 14.14 3.18 -3.99
C SER A 88 13.37 4.39 -3.46
N ASP A 89 12.57 5.01 -4.33
CA ASP A 89 11.66 6.11 -3.97
C ASP A 89 10.48 5.61 -3.09
N VAL A 90 10.45 4.33 -2.70
CA VAL A 90 9.40 3.71 -1.90
C VAL A 90 9.97 3.08 -0.63
N GLN A 91 9.21 3.13 0.46
CA GLN A 91 9.57 2.50 1.71
C GLN A 91 8.33 1.89 2.36
N ARG A 92 8.54 0.83 3.13
CA ARG A 92 7.49 0.20 3.94
C ARG A 92 8.00 -0.02 5.36
N LYS A 93 7.13 0.22 6.33
CA LYS A 93 7.43 0.03 7.75
C LYS A 93 6.26 -0.63 8.44
N LEU A 94 6.57 -1.43 9.45
CA LEU A 94 5.60 -2.15 10.24
C LEU A 94 5.86 -1.88 11.71
N TYR A 95 4.87 -1.35 12.41
CA TYR A 95 4.97 -1.02 13.82
C TYR A 95 3.98 -1.88 14.63
N PRO A 96 4.44 -2.56 15.69
CA PRO A 96 3.54 -3.22 16.62
C PRO A 96 2.73 -2.18 17.40
N LEU A 97 1.45 -2.46 17.58
CA LEU A 97 0.54 -1.69 18.41
C LEU A 97 0.22 -2.45 19.70
N THR A 98 -0.19 -1.72 20.73
CA THR A 98 -0.71 -2.30 21.96
C THR A 98 -1.92 -3.19 21.65
N GLY A 99 -2.00 -4.36 22.29
CA GLY A 99 -3.09 -5.32 22.04
C GLY A 99 -2.86 -6.25 20.84
N GLY A 100 -1.65 -6.28 20.27
CA GLY A 100 -1.29 -7.21 19.20
C GLY A 100 -1.70 -6.77 17.80
N GLY A 101 -2.23 -5.56 17.66
CA GLY A 101 -2.44 -4.92 16.36
C GLY A 101 -1.13 -4.51 15.69
N LEU A 102 -1.22 -4.15 14.41
CA LEU A 102 -0.10 -3.62 13.64
C LEU A 102 -0.50 -2.32 12.94
N ARG A 103 0.47 -1.43 12.77
CA ARG A 103 0.37 -0.29 11.86
C ARG A 103 1.32 -0.54 10.69
N LEU A 104 0.73 -0.69 9.50
CA LEU A 104 1.44 -0.72 8.24
C LEU A 104 1.57 0.71 7.71
N GLU A 105 2.79 1.14 7.42
CA GLU A 105 3.07 2.40 6.75
C GLU A 105 3.71 2.14 5.39
N LEU A 106 3.11 2.70 4.34
CA LEU A 106 3.62 2.68 2.98
C LEU A 106 3.97 4.12 2.61
N ILE A 107 5.22 4.35 2.23
CA ILE A 107 5.78 5.66 1.92
C ILE A 107 6.21 5.64 0.47
N VAL A 108 5.74 6.60 -0.31
CA VAL A 108 6.02 6.68 -1.74
C VAL A 108 6.43 8.12 -2.06
N THR A 109 7.61 8.27 -2.64
CA THR A 109 8.16 9.55 -3.08
C THR A 109 7.78 9.76 -4.53
N ILE A 110 6.84 10.68 -4.77
CA ILE A 110 6.37 11.00 -6.11
C ILE A 110 7.01 12.31 -6.54
N ARG A 111 7.72 12.30 -7.67
CA ARG A 111 8.31 13.50 -8.26
C ARG A 111 7.43 13.97 -9.40
N VAL A 112 6.72 15.07 -9.20
CA VAL A 112 5.85 15.68 -10.21
C VAL A 112 6.44 17.00 -10.66
N LEU A 113 6.54 17.19 -11.98
CA LEU A 113 6.89 18.45 -12.68
C LEU A 113 8.13 19.18 -12.11
N ARG A 114 9.29 19.07 -12.76
CA ARG A 114 10.51 19.83 -12.45
C ARG A 114 10.37 21.37 -12.68
N SER A 115 9.34 22.02 -12.14
CA SER A 115 8.90 23.42 -12.21
C SER A 115 7.86 23.84 -13.27
N THR A 116 7.04 24.81 -12.82
CA THR A 116 6.03 25.74 -13.38
C THR A 116 5.06 25.31 -14.50
N TRP A 117 3.77 25.25 -14.15
CA TRP A 117 2.65 25.22 -15.08
C TRP A 117 2.11 26.63 -15.35
N LEU A 118 2.03 27.05 -16.61
CA LEU A 118 1.23 28.19 -17.05
C LEU A 118 -0.03 27.64 -17.72
N ALA A 119 -1.18 27.73 -17.05
CA ALA A 119 -2.47 27.47 -17.65
C ALA A 119 -3.00 28.74 -18.33
N LYS A 120 -3.48 28.61 -19.57
CA LYS A 120 -4.31 29.61 -20.25
C LYS A 120 -5.66 28.97 -20.56
N TYR A 121 -6.72 29.68 -20.14
CA TYR A 121 -8.12 29.33 -20.37
C TYR A 121 -8.57 29.81 -21.76
#